data_AF-A0A4Q3WLL8-F1
#
_entry.id   AF-A0A4Q3WLL8-F1
#
_cell.length_a   1.000
_cell.length_b   1.000
_cell.length_c   1.000
_cell.angle_alpha   90.00
_cell.angle_beta   90.00
_cell.angle_gamma   90.00
#
_symmetry.space_group_name_H-M   'P 1'
#
loop_
_entity.id
_entity.type
_entity.pdbx_description
1 polymer ?
#
loop_
_entity_poly.entity_id
_entity_poly.type
_entity_poly.pdbx_seq_one_letter_code
_entity_poly.pdbx_strand_id
1 'polypeptide(L)'
;MKRLEKKHPLAIRWFHWINFPVLFIMIWSGVLVYWANDVYRVGIGPWTLFKFFPQSFYERFNIGQRLGEGMAWHFVFAWVFAINGLLYVVYVLFSGEWRHLFPKRETLREAIQVVLHDLKIRKAPLPRAKFNGAQRIAYTGVILMGLGSLITGVAIYKPVQSAGILPFLSISLGGVTGYELSRWLHFWLT
;
A
#
# COMPACT_ATOMS: atom_id res chain seq x y z
N MET A 1 -6.10 35.71 18.86
CA MET A 1 -5.85 35.73 17.40
C MET A 1 -5.37 34.35 16.97
N LYS A 2 -5.90 33.76 15.89
CA LYS A 2 -5.44 32.46 15.39
C LYS A 2 -4.06 32.63 14.74
N ARG A 3 -3.03 31.90 15.22
CA ARG A 3 -1.69 31.90 14.64
C ARG A 3 -1.52 30.66 13.76
N LEU A 4 -1.04 30.82 12.53
CA LEU A 4 -0.72 29.71 11.65
C LEU A 4 0.63 29.11 12.07
N GLU A 5 0.64 27.81 12.37
CA GLU A 5 1.85 27.05 12.67
C GLU A 5 2.16 26.10 11.53
N LYS A 6 3.44 26.07 11.10
CA LYS A 6 3.88 25.19 10.03
C LYS A 6 3.90 23.74 10.51
N LYS A 7 2.91 22.94 10.09
CA LYS A 7 2.79 21.52 10.45
C LYS A 7 3.64 20.59 9.58
N HIS A 8 3.64 20.81 8.25
CA HIS A 8 4.33 19.92 7.30
C HIS A 8 5.34 20.70 6.44
N PRO A 9 6.58 20.21 6.32
CA PRO A 9 7.54 20.70 5.33
C PRO A 9 6.97 20.66 3.91
N LEU A 10 7.44 21.55 3.04
CA LEU A 10 7.02 21.60 1.63
C LEU A 10 7.38 20.30 0.90
N ALA A 11 8.56 19.72 1.16
CA ALA A 11 8.99 18.46 0.57
C ALA A 11 8.03 17.30 0.87
N ILE A 12 7.60 17.13 2.13
CA ILE A 12 6.63 16.08 2.51
C ILE A 12 5.32 16.23 1.75
N ARG A 13 4.85 17.46 1.55
CA ARG A 13 3.63 17.73 0.77
C ARG A 13 3.80 17.33 -0.69
N TRP A 14 4.94 17.64 -1.31
CA TRP A 14 5.22 17.22 -2.68
C TRP A 14 5.27 15.71 -2.83
N PHE A 15 6.03 15.01 -1.96
CA PHE A 15 6.09 13.54 -1.99
C PHE A 15 4.69 12.91 -1.87
N HIS A 16 3.82 13.48 -1.03
CA HIS A 16 2.45 13.04 -0.88
C HIS A 16 1.58 13.31 -2.12
N TRP A 17 1.61 14.53 -2.65
CA TRP A 17 0.77 14.91 -3.79
C TRP A 17 1.19 14.26 -5.11
N ILE A 18 2.47 13.90 -5.26
CA ILE A 18 2.93 13.06 -6.37
C ILE A 18 2.36 11.64 -6.25
N ASN A 19 2.31 11.08 -5.03
CA ASN A 19 1.77 9.74 -4.84
C ASN A 19 0.28 9.64 -5.17
N PHE A 20 -0.51 10.70 -5.03
CA PHE A 20 -1.95 10.66 -5.29
C PHE A 20 -2.31 10.20 -6.72
N PRO A 21 -1.86 10.86 -7.81
CA PRO A 21 -2.11 10.38 -9.16
C PRO A 21 -1.38 9.08 -9.49
N VAL A 22 -0.18 8.86 -8.93
CA VAL A 22 0.59 7.63 -9.15
C VAL A 22 -0.17 6.41 -8.63
N LEU A 23 -0.60 6.44 -7.37
CA LEU A 23 -1.36 5.36 -6.75
C LEU A 23 -2.70 5.15 -7.44
N PHE A 24 -3.38 6.21 -7.87
CA PHE A 24 -4.62 6.09 -8.64
C PHE A 24 -4.40 5.28 -9.93
N ILE A 25 -3.37 5.62 -10.71
CA ILE A 25 -3.03 4.89 -11.95
C ILE A 25 -2.58 3.46 -11.64
N MET A 26 -1.80 3.25 -10.58
CA MET A 26 -1.35 1.92 -10.17
C MET A 26 -2.52 1.03 -9.76
N ILE A 27 -3.48 1.53 -8.98
CA ILE A 27 -4.69 0.79 -8.60
C ILE A 27 -5.52 0.48 -9.85
N TRP A 28 -5.76 1.48 -10.71
CA TRP A 28 -6.54 1.28 -11.93
C TRP A 28 -5.91 0.24 -12.88
N SER A 29 -4.61 0.36 -13.14
CA SER A 29 -3.87 -0.60 -13.95
C SER A 29 -3.75 -1.97 -13.27
N GLY A 30 -3.70 -2.02 -11.94
CA GLY A 30 -3.76 -3.25 -11.15
C GLY A 30 -5.08 -3.99 -11.32
N VAL A 31 -6.21 -3.27 -11.42
CA VAL A 31 -7.52 -3.88 -11.72
C VAL A 31 -7.55 -4.51 -13.12
N LEU A 32 -6.89 -3.90 -14.12
CA LEU A 32 -6.76 -4.50 -15.47
C LEU A 32 -5.97 -5.82 -15.41
N VAL A 33 -4.88 -5.85 -14.63
CA VAL A 33 -4.07 -7.06 -14.42
C VAL A 33 -4.83 -8.12 -13.63
N TYR A 34 -5.62 -7.71 -12.64
CA TYR A 34 -6.47 -8.58 -11.83
C TYR A 34 -7.53 -9.28 -12.69
N TRP A 35 -8.26 -8.54 -13.53
CA TRP A 35 -9.34 -9.13 -14.32
C TRP A 35 -8.84 -10.23 -15.25
N ALA A 36 -7.66 -10.06 -15.81
CA ALA A 36 -7.05 -11.03 -16.72
C ALA A 36 -6.59 -12.33 -16.04
N ASN A 37 -6.70 -12.47 -14.71
CA ASN A 37 -6.28 -13.68 -14.00
C ASN A 37 -7.26 -14.09 -12.88
N ASP A 38 -7.75 -15.32 -12.93
CA ASP A 38 -8.70 -15.88 -11.96
C ASP A 38 -8.07 -16.29 -10.62
N VAL A 39 -6.76 -16.08 -10.43
CA VAL A 39 -6.01 -16.47 -9.22
C VAL A 39 -6.53 -15.77 -7.97
N TYR A 40 -7.05 -14.54 -8.07
CA TYR A 40 -7.54 -13.79 -6.91
C TYR A 40 -9.04 -13.95 -6.72
N ARG A 41 -9.41 -15.21 -6.48
CA ARG A 41 -10.70 -15.63 -5.95
C ARG A 41 -10.48 -16.23 -4.57
N VAL A 42 -11.40 -15.98 -3.65
CA VAL A 42 -11.46 -16.70 -2.38
C VAL A 42 -12.24 -17.99 -2.64
N GLY A 43 -11.61 -19.14 -2.50
CA GLY A 43 -12.21 -20.43 -2.83
C GLY A 43 -11.28 -21.61 -2.53
N ILE A 44 -11.82 -22.82 -2.44
CA ILE A 44 -11.07 -24.05 -2.17
C ILE A 44 -11.28 -25.01 -3.35
N GLY A 45 -10.21 -25.38 -4.05
CA GLY A 45 -10.28 -26.22 -5.24
C GLY A 45 -11.17 -25.57 -6.33
N PRO A 46 -12.13 -26.28 -6.96
CA PRO A 46 -12.99 -25.70 -8.00
C PRO A 46 -14.03 -24.71 -7.44
N TRP A 47 -14.26 -24.69 -6.12
CA TRP A 47 -15.29 -23.86 -5.50
C TRP A 47 -14.81 -22.43 -5.31
N THR A 48 -15.64 -21.46 -5.69
CA THR A 48 -15.37 -20.03 -5.52
C THR A 48 -16.39 -19.44 -4.57
N LEU A 49 -15.92 -18.97 -3.40
CA LEU A 49 -16.73 -18.31 -2.39
C LEU A 49 -16.94 -16.83 -2.71
N PHE A 50 -15.89 -16.13 -3.14
CA PHE A 50 -15.94 -14.69 -3.39
C PHE A 50 -14.94 -14.27 -4.45
N LYS A 51 -15.37 -13.40 -5.36
CA LYS A 51 -14.52 -12.68 -6.33
C LYS A 51 -14.68 -11.19 -6.08
N PHE A 52 -13.57 -10.45 -6.03
CA PHE A 52 -13.57 -9.05 -5.58
C PHE A 52 -14.42 -8.13 -6.47
N PHE A 53 -14.42 -8.36 -7.78
CA PHE A 53 -15.21 -7.58 -8.73
C PHE A 53 -16.14 -8.51 -9.54
N PRO A 54 -17.46 -8.22 -9.57
CA PRO A 54 -18.41 -8.97 -10.40
C PRO A 54 -18.20 -8.66 -11.89
N GLN A 55 -18.67 -9.55 -12.76
CA GLN A 55 -18.56 -9.36 -14.22
C GLN A 55 -19.20 -8.03 -14.69
N SER A 56 -20.33 -7.64 -14.11
CA SER A 56 -21.03 -6.39 -14.41
C SER A 56 -20.20 -5.13 -14.13
N PHE A 57 -19.28 -5.17 -13.17
CA PHE A 57 -18.35 -4.06 -12.90
C PHE A 57 -17.45 -3.84 -14.11
N TYR A 58 -16.85 -4.93 -14.60
CA TYR A 58 -15.94 -4.87 -15.73
C TYR A 58 -16.62 -4.45 -17.03
N GLU A 59 -17.83 -4.94 -17.28
CA GLU A 59 -18.64 -4.54 -18.43
C GLU A 59 -19.01 -3.05 -18.36
N ARG A 60 -19.45 -2.56 -17.19
CA ARG A 60 -19.83 -1.15 -17.00
C ARG A 60 -18.67 -0.20 -17.26
N PHE A 61 -17.47 -0.55 -16.80
CA PHE A 61 -16.29 0.29 -16.95
C PHE A 61 -15.46 -0.06 -18.21
N ASN A 62 -15.98 -0.95 -19.06
CA ASN A 62 -15.34 -1.43 -20.29
C ASN A 62 -13.87 -1.86 -20.07
N ILE A 63 -13.63 -2.58 -18.97
CA ILE A 63 -12.26 -2.80 -18.47
C ILE A 63 -11.47 -3.83 -19.30
N GLY A 64 -11.95 -4.40 -20.43
CA GLY A 64 -11.46 -5.59 -21.17
C GLY A 64 -10.42 -6.59 -20.58
N GLN A 65 -10.11 -7.69 -21.25
CA GLN A 65 -8.88 -8.45 -20.93
C GLN A 65 -7.62 -7.73 -21.47
N ARG A 66 -7.40 -6.48 -21.03
CA ARG A 66 -6.31 -5.59 -21.49
C ARG A 66 -5.04 -5.77 -20.67
N LEU A 67 -4.61 -7.03 -20.50
CA LEU A 67 -3.48 -7.38 -19.62
C LEU A 67 -2.19 -6.64 -20.00
N GLY A 68 -1.85 -6.58 -21.28
CA GLY A 68 -0.63 -5.91 -21.75
C GLY A 68 -0.58 -4.42 -21.42
N GLU A 69 -1.71 -3.72 -21.59
CA GLU A 69 -1.80 -2.30 -21.25
C GLU A 69 -1.76 -2.10 -19.72
N GLY A 70 -2.49 -2.92 -18.96
CA GLY A 70 -2.45 -2.91 -17.51
C GLY A 70 -1.02 -3.06 -16.99
N MET A 71 -0.30 -4.06 -17.47
CA MET A 71 1.11 -4.29 -17.09
C MET A 71 2.01 -3.11 -17.49
N ALA A 72 1.85 -2.55 -18.70
CA ALA A 72 2.68 -1.45 -19.17
C ALA A 72 2.54 -0.22 -18.26
N TRP A 73 1.31 0.25 -18.01
CA TRP A 73 1.09 1.39 -17.11
C TRP A 73 1.52 1.09 -15.68
N HIS A 74 1.23 -0.11 -15.19
CA HIS A 74 1.55 -0.48 -13.82
C HIS A 74 3.06 -0.46 -13.57
N PHE A 75 3.87 -1.05 -14.45
CA PHE A 75 5.33 -1.07 -14.28
C PHE A 75 5.98 0.29 -14.47
N VAL A 76 5.49 1.11 -15.41
CA VAL A 76 5.99 2.49 -15.58
C VAL A 76 5.77 3.30 -14.30
N PHE A 77 4.56 3.27 -13.75
CA PHE A 77 4.24 4.03 -12.53
C PHE A 77 4.81 3.38 -11.27
N ALA A 78 5.06 2.07 -11.25
CA ALA A 78 5.77 1.40 -10.16
C ALA A 78 7.18 1.99 -9.96
N TRP A 79 7.90 2.30 -11.04
CA TRP A 79 9.21 2.96 -10.94
C TRP A 79 9.10 4.39 -10.41
N VAL A 80 8.10 5.16 -10.84
CA VAL A 80 7.84 6.50 -10.30
C VAL A 80 7.53 6.43 -8.80
N PHE A 81 6.69 5.48 -8.39
CA PHE A 81 6.37 5.22 -6.99
C PHE A 81 7.62 4.83 -6.18
N ALA A 82 8.43 3.90 -6.71
CA ALA A 82 9.66 3.44 -6.06
C ALA A 82 10.67 4.57 -5.84
N ILE A 83 10.92 5.39 -6.88
CA ILE A 83 11.85 6.52 -6.81
C ILE A 83 11.32 7.58 -5.84
N ASN A 84 10.05 7.97 -5.96
CA ASN A 84 9.43 8.95 -5.06
C ASN A 84 9.46 8.48 -3.60
N GLY A 85 9.16 7.20 -3.37
CA GLY A 85 9.22 6.55 -2.05
C GLY A 85 10.64 6.52 -1.49
N LEU A 86 11.64 6.15 -2.29
CA LEU A 86 13.04 6.14 -1.88
C LEU A 86 13.51 7.55 -1.48
N LEU A 87 13.23 8.55 -2.31
CA LEU A 87 13.57 9.95 -2.01
C LEU A 87 12.86 10.44 -0.74
N TYR A 88 11.60 10.04 -0.52
CA TYR A 88 10.87 10.33 0.70
C TYR A 88 11.53 9.69 1.93
N VAL A 89 11.90 8.42 1.88
CA VAL A 89 12.57 7.73 2.99
C VAL A 89 13.90 8.41 3.31
N VAL A 90 14.72 8.68 2.30
CA VAL A 90 15.99 9.41 2.45
C VAL A 90 15.73 10.77 3.12
N TYR A 91 14.79 11.56 2.60
CA TYR A 91 14.44 12.85 3.18
C TYR A 91 14.02 12.75 4.65
N VAL A 92 13.16 11.79 4.99
CA VAL A 92 12.64 11.62 6.34
C VAL A 92 13.72 11.13 7.32
N LEU A 93 14.66 10.31 6.87
CA LEU A 93 15.84 9.89 7.65
C LEU A 93 16.75 11.08 7.97
N PHE A 94 17.10 11.89 6.97
CA PHE A 94 17.99 13.05 7.16
C PHE A 94 17.33 14.22 7.91
N SER A 95 16.05 14.50 7.65
CA SER A 95 15.31 15.58 8.34
C SER A 95 14.92 15.22 9.78
N GLY A 96 14.99 13.94 10.17
CA GLY A 96 14.60 13.47 11.50
C GLY A 96 13.07 13.37 11.71
N GLU A 97 12.28 13.58 10.66
CA GLU A 97 10.81 13.53 10.68
C GLU A 97 10.28 12.13 11.05
N TRP A 98 11.08 11.07 10.86
CA TRP A 98 10.71 9.70 11.23
C TRP A 98 10.36 9.57 12.73
N ARG A 99 10.99 10.37 13.60
CA ARG A 99 10.75 10.34 15.05
C ARG A 99 9.32 10.70 15.44
N HIS A 100 8.59 11.38 14.56
CA HIS A 100 7.19 11.72 14.76
C HIS A 100 6.23 10.68 14.17
N LEU A 101 6.69 9.88 13.21
CA LEU A 101 5.90 8.88 12.49
C LEU A 101 5.85 7.54 13.23
N PHE A 102 6.99 7.07 13.75
CA PHE A 102 7.08 5.74 14.33
C PHE A 102 6.24 5.56 15.60
N PRO A 103 5.59 4.38 15.80
CA PRO A 103 4.89 4.07 17.03
C PRO A 103 5.81 4.13 18.25
N LYS A 104 5.29 4.73 19.32
CA LYS A 104 5.89 4.77 20.66
C LYS A 104 5.16 3.80 21.59
N ARG A 105 5.71 3.56 22.77
CA ARG A 105 5.10 2.68 23.79
C ARG A 105 3.62 2.99 24.08
N GLU A 106 3.26 4.28 24.10
CA GLU A 106 1.89 4.75 24.37
C GLU A 106 0.96 4.77 23.15
N THR A 107 1.48 4.53 21.95
CA THR A 107 0.75 4.74 20.68
C THR A 107 -0.50 3.88 20.55
N LEU A 108 -0.46 2.61 20.98
CA LEU A 108 -1.65 1.75 20.94
C LEU A 108 -2.76 2.26 21.86
N ARG A 109 -2.39 2.65 23.08
CA ARG A 109 -3.35 3.22 24.05
C ARG A 109 -3.93 4.53 23.52
N GLU A 110 -3.10 5.42 22.99
CA GLU A 110 -3.56 6.66 22.36
C GLU A 110 -4.47 6.39 21.15
N ALA A 111 -4.15 5.41 20.31
CA ALA A 111 -4.95 5.07 19.14
C ALA A 111 -6.38 4.63 19.54
N ILE A 112 -6.49 3.76 20.56
CA ILE A 112 -7.80 3.36 21.10
C ILE A 112 -8.56 4.59 21.62
N GLN A 113 -7.87 5.49 22.32
CA GLN A 113 -8.49 6.71 22.84
C GLN A 113 -8.97 7.65 21.73
N VAL A 114 -8.22 7.75 20.62
CA VAL A 114 -8.61 8.52 19.42
C VAL A 114 -9.85 7.88 18.80
N VAL A 115 -9.88 6.57 18.60
CA VAL A 115 -11.05 5.86 18.05
C VAL A 115 -12.29 6.08 18.92
N LEU A 116 -12.18 5.92 20.24
CA LEU A 116 -13.30 6.15 21.16
C LEU A 116 -13.78 7.60 21.16
N HIS A 117 -12.85 8.56 21.01
CA HIS A 117 -13.19 9.97 20.91
C HIS A 117 -13.92 10.28 19.60
N ASP A 118 -13.40 9.79 18.47
CA ASP A 118 -13.95 10.06 17.14
C ASP A 118 -15.28 9.35 16.91
N LEU A 119 -15.49 8.19 17.54
CA LEU A 119 -16.79 7.51 17.65
C LEU A 119 -17.74 8.17 18.66
N LYS A 120 -17.35 9.28 19.29
CA LYS A 120 -18.13 10.05 20.28
C LYS A 120 -18.47 9.28 21.55
N ILE A 121 -17.80 8.16 21.82
CA ILE A 121 -17.95 7.37 23.05
C ILE A 121 -17.24 8.08 24.22
N ARG A 122 -16.14 8.77 23.96
CA ARG A 122 -15.36 9.54 24.95
C ARG A 122 -15.27 11.02 24.57
N LYS A 123 -15.51 11.92 25.54
CA LYS A 123 -15.45 13.39 25.33
C LYS A 123 -14.15 14.06 25.78
N ALA A 124 -13.19 13.29 26.28
CA ALA A 124 -11.93 13.82 26.76
C ALA A 124 -11.07 14.36 25.61
N PRO A 125 -10.36 15.49 25.78
CA PRO A 125 -9.55 16.08 24.73
C PRO A 125 -8.38 15.16 24.35
N LEU A 126 -8.08 15.10 23.04
CA LEU A 126 -6.94 14.35 22.53
C LEU A 126 -5.60 15.05 22.84
N PRO A 127 -4.50 14.29 23.01
CA PRO A 127 -3.17 14.87 23.23
C PRO A 127 -2.77 15.82 22.08
N ARG A 128 -2.21 16.98 22.44
CA ARG A 128 -1.65 17.93 21.47
C ARG A 128 -0.28 17.42 20.99
N ALA A 129 -0.29 16.55 19.99
CA ALA A 129 0.90 16.09 19.30
C ALA A 129 0.80 16.38 17.80
N LYS A 130 1.95 16.47 17.11
CA LYS A 130 2.00 16.62 15.64
C LYS A 130 1.16 15.53 14.94
N PHE A 131 1.27 14.31 15.46
CA PHE A 131 0.48 13.13 15.09
C PHE A 131 0.02 12.39 16.35
N ASN A 132 -1.26 12.00 16.37
CA ASN A 132 -1.84 11.17 17.41
C ASN A 132 -1.50 9.68 17.22
N GLY A 133 -1.83 8.83 18.19
CA GLY A 133 -1.50 7.41 18.15
C GLY A 133 -2.06 6.68 16.92
N ALA A 134 -3.32 6.92 16.57
CA ALA A 134 -3.96 6.29 15.40
C ALA A 134 -3.26 6.71 14.08
N GLN A 135 -2.90 7.98 13.95
CA GLN A 135 -2.16 8.51 12.80
C GLN A 135 -0.78 7.87 12.66
N ARG A 136 -0.03 7.70 13.76
CA ARG A 136 1.28 7.02 13.71
C ARG A 136 1.16 5.59 13.20
N ILE A 137 0.19 4.84 13.71
CA ILE A 137 -0.08 3.47 13.23
C ILE A 137 -0.42 3.48 11.74
N ALA A 138 -1.34 4.36 11.33
CA ALA A 138 -1.76 4.45 9.93
C ALA A 138 -0.58 4.81 9.00
N TYR A 139 0.22 5.82 9.34
CA TYR A 139 1.34 6.25 8.49
C TYR A 139 2.45 5.21 8.42
N THR A 140 2.81 4.59 9.55
CA THR A 140 3.78 3.50 9.53
C THR A 140 3.23 2.29 8.76
N GLY A 141 1.95 1.96 8.93
CA GLY A 141 1.27 0.91 8.16
C GLY A 141 1.37 1.15 6.66
N VAL A 142 0.99 2.35 6.18
CA VAL A 142 1.06 2.71 4.76
C VAL A 142 2.50 2.64 4.21
N ILE A 143 3.50 3.07 4.98
CA ILE A 143 4.91 2.95 4.57
C ILE A 143 5.31 1.48 4.42
N LEU A 144 4.95 0.63 5.38
CA LEU A 144 5.24 -0.80 5.34
C LEU A 144 4.49 -1.51 4.22
N MET A 145 3.23 -1.15 3.98
CA MET A 145 2.44 -1.65 2.85
C MET A 145 3.09 -1.28 1.53
N GLY A 146 3.44 0.00 1.33
CA GLY A 146 4.13 0.45 0.12
C GLY A 146 5.47 -0.26 -0.11
N LEU A 147 6.27 -0.47 0.95
CA LEU A 147 7.51 -1.25 0.87
C LEU A 147 7.24 -2.72 0.51
N GLY A 148 6.26 -3.35 1.16
CA GLY A 148 5.85 -4.72 0.86
C GLY A 148 5.36 -4.88 -0.58
N SER A 149 4.57 -3.92 -1.08
CA SER A 149 4.12 -3.88 -2.48
C SER A 149 5.31 -3.75 -3.45
N LEU A 150 6.32 -2.94 -3.13
CA LEU A 150 7.54 -2.86 -3.95
C LEU A 150 8.32 -4.19 -3.99
N ILE A 151 8.52 -4.81 -2.82
CA ILE A 151 9.27 -6.08 -2.71
C ILE A 151 8.56 -7.19 -3.50
N THR A 152 7.25 -7.36 -3.27
CA THR A 152 6.44 -8.34 -3.98
C THR A 152 6.31 -8.01 -5.47
N GLY A 153 6.21 -6.73 -5.82
CA GLY A 153 6.15 -6.27 -7.21
C GLY A 153 7.42 -6.57 -7.99
N VAL A 154 8.60 -6.41 -7.38
CA VAL A 154 9.89 -6.80 -7.98
C VAL A 154 9.95 -8.31 -8.19
N ALA A 155 9.49 -9.11 -7.22
CA ALA A 155 9.41 -10.56 -7.35
C ALA A 155 8.49 -11.01 -8.50
N ILE A 156 7.42 -10.27 -8.78
CA ILE A 156 6.52 -10.53 -9.91
C ILE A 156 7.14 -10.06 -11.24
N TYR A 157 7.81 -8.91 -11.24
CA TYR A 157 8.36 -8.28 -12.45
C TYR A 157 9.60 -8.99 -12.99
N LYS A 158 10.46 -9.51 -12.09
CA LYS A 158 11.74 -10.16 -12.43
C LYS A 158 11.96 -11.44 -11.61
N PRO A 159 11.07 -12.44 -11.73
CA PRO A 159 11.04 -13.60 -10.83
C PRO A 159 12.34 -14.41 -10.82
N VAL A 160 12.99 -14.57 -11.98
CA VAL A 160 14.26 -15.32 -12.08
C VAL A 160 15.40 -14.54 -11.43
N GLN A 161 15.50 -13.24 -11.69
CA GLN A 161 16.55 -12.39 -11.12
C GLN A 161 16.36 -12.17 -9.61
N SER A 162 15.11 -12.12 -9.13
CA SER A 162 14.80 -11.92 -7.71
C SER A 162 14.94 -13.19 -6.87
N ALA A 163 14.95 -14.37 -7.48
CA ALA A 163 14.96 -15.64 -6.74
C ALA A 163 16.17 -15.80 -5.79
N GLY A 164 17.33 -15.23 -6.15
CA GLY A 164 18.51 -15.24 -5.29
C GLY A 164 18.45 -14.28 -4.09
N ILE A 165 17.64 -13.21 -4.17
CA ILE A 165 17.58 -12.13 -3.17
C ILE A 165 16.32 -12.25 -2.31
N LEU A 166 15.21 -12.73 -2.89
CA LEU A 166 13.91 -12.93 -2.26
C LEU A 166 13.48 -14.41 -2.38
N PRO A 167 14.27 -15.36 -1.85
CA PRO A 167 14.03 -16.79 -2.04
C PRO A 167 12.68 -17.23 -1.45
N PHE A 168 12.27 -16.68 -0.30
CA PHE A 168 10.98 -16.98 0.31
C PHE A 168 9.76 -16.53 -0.52
N LEU A 169 9.96 -15.58 -1.46
CA LEU A 169 8.94 -15.13 -2.41
C LEU A 169 9.06 -15.84 -3.78
N SER A 170 10.02 -16.75 -3.93
CA SER A 170 10.31 -17.41 -5.22
C SER A 170 10.32 -18.94 -5.10
N ILE A 171 10.51 -19.47 -3.88
CA ILE A 171 10.50 -20.90 -3.58
C ILE A 171 9.06 -21.36 -3.33
N SER A 172 8.70 -22.47 -3.97
CA SER A 172 7.42 -23.14 -3.75
C SER A 172 7.49 -24.00 -2.50
N LEU A 173 6.54 -23.83 -1.57
CA LEU A 173 6.40 -24.67 -0.37
C LEU A 173 4.94 -25.13 -0.25
N GLY A 174 4.73 -26.41 0.03
CA GLY A 174 3.39 -26.94 0.33
C GLY A 174 2.37 -26.79 -0.81
N GLY A 175 2.81 -26.76 -2.08
CA GLY A 175 1.93 -26.69 -3.25
C GLY A 175 1.54 -25.29 -3.71
N VAL A 176 2.01 -24.22 -3.06
CA VAL A 176 1.88 -22.82 -3.52
C VAL A 176 3.21 -22.38 -4.09
N THR A 177 3.23 -21.84 -5.30
CA THR A 177 4.47 -21.28 -5.86
C THR A 177 4.81 -19.94 -5.22
N GLY A 178 6.10 -19.65 -5.01
CA GLY A 178 6.51 -18.33 -4.48
C GLY A 178 5.99 -17.17 -5.35
N TYR A 179 5.91 -17.39 -6.67
CA TYR A 179 5.34 -16.42 -7.60
C TYR A 179 3.84 -16.15 -7.35
N GLU A 180 3.02 -17.19 -7.12
CA GLU A 180 1.61 -17.04 -6.74
C GLU A 180 1.45 -16.33 -5.40
N LEU A 181 2.28 -16.69 -4.41
CA LEU A 181 2.30 -16.02 -3.11
C LEU A 181 2.63 -14.54 -3.26
N SER A 182 3.63 -14.19 -4.08
CA SER A 182 4.00 -12.80 -4.36
C SER A 182 2.84 -12.02 -4.95
N ARG A 183 2.12 -12.60 -5.92
CA ARG A 183 0.92 -11.99 -6.50
C ARG A 183 -0.17 -11.78 -5.46
N TRP A 184 -0.42 -12.79 -4.62
CA TRP A 184 -1.45 -12.73 -3.58
C TRP A 184 -1.13 -11.65 -2.55
N LEU A 185 0.10 -11.65 -2.02
CA LEU A 185 0.57 -10.62 -1.08
C LEU A 185 0.54 -9.22 -1.69
N HIS A 186 1.01 -9.06 -2.93
CA HIS A 186 0.98 -7.78 -3.62
C HIS A 186 -0.45 -7.22 -3.73
N PHE A 187 -1.41 -8.07 -4.08
CA PHE A 187 -2.82 -7.68 -4.18
C PHE A 187 -3.38 -7.23 -2.84
N TRP A 188 -3.12 -7.96 -1.74
CA TRP A 188 -3.64 -7.60 -0.41
C TRP A 188 -2.96 -6.39 0.24
N LEU A 189 -1.73 -6.07 -0.19
CA LEU A 189 -1.01 -4.88 0.28
C LEU A 189 -1.41 -3.60 -0.46
N THR A 190 -2.16 -3.71 -1.57
CA THR A 190 -2.61 -2.60 -2.41
C THR A 190 -4.00 -2.13 -1.99
#